data_AF-A0A401PSA6-F1
#
_entry.id   AF-A0A401PSA6-F1
#
_cell.length_a   1.000
_cell.length_b   1.000
_cell.length_c   1.000
_cell.angle_alpha   90.00
_cell.angle_beta   90.00
_cell.angle_gamma   90.00
#
_symmetry.space_group_name_H-M   'P 1'
#
loop_
_entity.id
_entity.type
_entity.pdbx_description
1 polymer ?
#
loop_
_entity_poly.entity_id
_entity_poly.type
_entity_poly.pdbx_seq_one_letter_code
_entity_poly.pdbx_strand_id
1 'polypeptide(L)'
;KRNYSILEAVRSLEQVQGLVLNMIQDWKRRLQLSGNGAYFEDNLGSLQEWCDKLAGMNCQIQQELGLISTCEDIASDQISGVPDKLSSLLNNLVRRHNL
;
A
#
# COMPACT_ATOMS: atom_id res chain seq x y z
N LYS A 1 14.93 15.20 12.24
CA LYS A 1 13.47 15.45 12.08
C LYS A 1 12.88 14.74 10.85
N ARG A 2 13.49 14.86 9.65
CA ARG A 2 13.01 14.22 8.41
C ARG A 2 12.86 12.69 8.48
N ASN A 3 13.83 11.99 9.10
CA ASN A 3 13.78 10.54 9.28
C ASN A 3 12.60 10.04 10.14
N TYR A 4 12.19 10.81 11.16
CA TYR A 4 11.02 10.48 11.99
C TYR A 4 9.71 10.61 11.21
N SER A 5 9.63 11.62 10.33
CA SER A 5 8.48 11.85 9.44
C SER A 5 8.27 10.71 8.45
N ILE A 6 9.36 10.12 7.95
CA ILE A 6 9.28 9.00 6.98
C ILE A 6 8.82 7.72 7.67
N LEU A 7 9.33 7.42 8.86
CA LEU A 7 8.88 6.25 9.63
C LEU A 7 7.40 6.36 10.05
N GLU A 8 6.90 7.57 10.28
CA GLU A 8 5.49 7.83 10.51
C GLU A 8 4.66 7.65 9.23
N ALA A 9 5.13 8.16 8.09
CA ALA A 9 4.49 7.96 6.79
C ALA A 9 4.42 6.47 6.40
N VAL A 10 5.47 5.69 6.65
CA VAL A 10 5.50 4.24 6.40
C VAL A 10 4.48 3.51 7.30
N ARG A 11 4.39 3.86 8.59
CA ARG A 11 3.38 3.27 9.48
C ARG A 11 1.96 3.61 9.06
N SER A 12 1.72 4.84 8.60
CA SER A 12 0.42 5.24 8.07
C SER A 12 0.09 4.48 6.78
N LEU A 13 1.06 4.32 5.88
CA LEU A 13 0.92 3.54 4.65
C LEU A 13 0.54 2.09 4.93
N GLU A 14 1.17 1.46 5.94
CA GLU A 14 0.85 0.10 6.39
C GLU A 14 -0.61 -0.02 6.87
N GLN A 15 -1.10 0.96 7.63
CA GLN A 15 -2.49 0.98 8.09
C GLN A 15 -3.47 1.13 6.92
N VAL A 16 -3.22 2.09 6.03
CA VAL A 16 -4.06 2.32 4.84
C VAL A 16 -4.06 1.09 3.94
N GLN A 17 -2.92 0.41 3.78
CA GLN A 17 -2.86 -0.84 3.05
C GLN A 17 -3.70 -1.93 3.68
N GLY A 18 -3.66 -2.10 5.00
CA GLY A 18 -4.52 -3.05 5.70
C GLY A 18 -6.00 -2.79 5.41
N LEU A 19 -6.42 -1.52 5.40
CA LEU A 19 -7.80 -1.12 5.07
C LEU A 19 -8.16 -1.45 3.62
N VAL A 20 -7.32 -1.08 2.65
CA VAL A 20 -7.56 -1.36 1.22
C VAL A 20 -7.64 -2.86 0.96
N LEU A 21 -6.77 -3.66 1.60
CA LEU A 21 -6.80 -5.12 1.49
C LEU A 21 -8.10 -5.72 2.05
N ASN A 22 -8.57 -5.23 3.19
CA ASN A 22 -9.85 -5.65 3.76
C ASN A 22 -11.02 -5.28 2.84
N MET A 23 -11.02 -4.08 2.26
CA MET A 23 -12.04 -3.65 1.30
C MET A 23 -12.08 -4.56 0.06
N ILE A 24 -10.91 -4.95 -0.47
CA ILE A 24 -10.82 -5.90 -1.60
C ILE A 24 -11.38 -7.27 -1.21
N GLN A 25 -11.10 -7.76 -0.01
CA GLN A 25 -11.64 -9.04 0.47
C GLN A 25 -13.17 -9.01 0.61
N ASP A 26 -13.71 -7.95 1.19
CA ASP A 26 -15.15 -7.76 1.33
C ASP A 26 -15.84 -7.65 -0.03
N TRP A 27 -15.22 -6.93 -0.98
CA TRP A 27 -15.73 -6.82 -2.34
C TRP A 27 -15.78 -8.19 -3.04
N LYS A 28 -14.70 -8.97 -2.98
CA LYS A 28 -14.67 -10.33 -3.54
C LYS A 28 -15.74 -11.23 -2.93
N ARG A 29 -15.95 -11.14 -1.61
CA ARG A 29 -17.01 -11.89 -0.92
C ARG A 29 -18.39 -11.48 -1.42
N ARG A 30 -18.66 -10.18 -1.59
CA ARG A 30 -19.95 -9.69 -2.12
C ARG A 30 -20.15 -10.12 -3.57
N LEU A 31 -19.11 -10.09 -4.39
CA LEU A 31 -19.17 -10.57 -5.78
C LEU A 31 -19.49 -12.07 -5.83
N GLN A 32 -18.88 -12.88 -4.97
CA GLN A 32 -19.20 -14.30 -4.90
C GLN A 32 -20.67 -14.55 -4.50
N LEU A 33 -21.19 -13.77 -3.54
CA LEU A 33 -22.58 -13.87 -3.10
C LEU A 33 -23.57 -13.39 -4.16
N SER A 34 -23.17 -12.47 -5.04
CA SER A 34 -24.01 -11.97 -6.12
C SER A 34 -24.34 -13.06 -7.15
N GLY A 35 -23.44 -14.03 -7.33
CA GLY A 35 -23.70 -15.24 -8.10
C GLY A 35 -24.87 -16.08 -7.57
N ASN A 36 -25.25 -15.90 -6.29
CA ASN A 36 -26.42 -16.53 -5.66
C ASN A 36 -27.65 -15.59 -5.61
N GLY A 37 -27.64 -14.49 -6.36
CA GLY A 37 -28.74 -13.53 -6.42
C GLY A 37 -28.73 -12.43 -5.36
N ALA A 38 -27.66 -12.31 -4.56
CA ALA A 38 -27.50 -11.19 -3.63
C ALA A 38 -27.24 -9.87 -4.38
N TYR A 39 -27.71 -8.74 -3.82
CA TYR A 39 -27.40 -7.42 -4.35
C TYR A 39 -25.89 -7.15 -4.30
N PHE A 40 -25.34 -6.65 -5.40
CA PHE A 40 -23.94 -6.31 -5.53
C PHE A 40 -23.78 -4.90 -6.11
N GLU A 41 -23.06 -4.08 -5.37
CA GLU A 41 -22.66 -2.76 -5.82
C GLU A 41 -21.32 -2.88 -6.54
N ASP A 42 -21.31 -2.65 -7.85
CA ASP A 42 -20.08 -2.64 -8.63
C ASP A 42 -19.30 -1.34 -8.40
N ASN A 43 -18.44 -1.35 -7.39
CA ASN A 43 -17.57 -0.24 -7.02
C ASN A 43 -16.08 -0.55 -7.29
N LEU A 44 -15.81 -1.44 -8.25
CA LEU A 44 -14.44 -1.85 -8.61
C LEU A 44 -13.56 -0.64 -8.99
N GLY A 45 -14.12 0.34 -9.70
CA GLY A 45 -13.39 1.55 -10.07
C GLY A 45 -12.91 2.36 -8.86
N SER A 46 -13.73 2.47 -7.82
CA SER A 46 -13.33 3.14 -6.57
C SER A 46 -12.22 2.36 -5.86
N LEU A 47 -12.29 1.02 -5.84
CA LEU A 47 -11.23 0.18 -5.27
C LEU A 47 -9.91 0.32 -6.02
N GLN A 48 -9.95 0.40 -7.35
CA GLN A 48 -8.78 0.66 -8.19
C GLN A 48 -8.14 2.01 -7.85
N GLU A 49 -8.95 3.06 -7.73
CA GLU A 49 -8.45 4.39 -7.35
C GLU A 49 -7.73 4.38 -5.99
N TRP A 50 -8.25 3.63 -5.01
CA TRP A 50 -7.57 3.45 -3.72
C TRP A 50 -6.25 2.68 -3.85
N CYS A 51 -6.19 1.65 -4.70
CA CYS A 51 -4.96 0.91 -4.98
C CYS A 51 -3.91 1.81 -5.65
N ASP A 52 -4.30 2.60 -6.63
CA ASP A 52 -3.43 3.50 -7.38
C ASP A 52 -2.86 4.61 -6.49
N LYS A 53 -3.70 5.21 -5.64
CA LYS A 53 -3.25 6.22 -4.65
C LYS A 53 -2.25 5.61 -3.67
N LEU A 54 -2.50 4.40 -3.21
CA LEU A 54 -1.61 3.69 -2.27
C LEU A 54 -0.26 3.34 -2.91
N ALA A 55 -0.28 2.87 -4.16
CA ALA A 55 0.93 2.62 -4.94
C ALA A 55 1.72 3.91 -5.18
N GLY A 56 1.04 5.02 -5.51
CA GLY A 56 1.65 6.34 -5.69
C GLY A 56 2.34 6.84 -4.42
N MET A 57 1.67 6.76 -3.26
CA MET A 57 2.26 7.11 -1.96
C MET A 57 3.48 6.24 -1.63
N ASN A 58 3.42 4.94 -1.94
CA ASN A 58 4.55 4.04 -1.74
C ASN A 58 5.76 4.43 -2.60
N CYS A 59 5.55 4.69 -3.90
CA CYS A 59 6.61 5.15 -4.80
C CYS A 59 7.23 6.47 -4.36
N GLN A 60 6.42 7.42 -3.86
CA GLN A 60 6.92 8.70 -3.32
C GLN A 60 7.82 8.48 -2.10
N ILE A 61 7.41 7.63 -1.16
CA ILE A 61 8.22 7.31 0.03
C ILE A 61 9.54 6.63 -0.38
N GLN A 62 9.50 5.68 -1.33
CA GLN A 62 10.71 5.04 -1.87
C GLN A 62 11.65 6.05 -2.55
N GLN A 63 11.11 7.02 -3.29
CA GLN A 63 11.91 8.07 -3.92
C GLN A 63 12.56 8.98 -2.89
N GLU A 64 11.83 9.40 -1.85
CA GLU A 64 12.40 10.20 -0.75
C GLU A 64 13.51 9.45 0.00
N LEU A 65 13.35 8.14 0.20
CA LEU A 65 14.38 7.27 0.78
C LEU A 65 15.61 7.19 -0.11
N GLY A 66 15.43 7.05 -1.43
CA GLY A 66 16.52 7.06 -2.41
C GLY A 66 17.34 8.35 -2.33
N LEU A 67 16.67 9.50 -2.28
CA LEU A 67 17.33 10.81 -2.15
C LEU A 67 18.13 10.95 -0.84
N ILE A 68 17.62 10.41 0.27
CA ILE A 68 18.31 10.42 1.57
C ILE A 68 19.55 9.53 1.53
N SER A 69 19.45 8.33 0.93
CA SER A 69 20.58 7.41 0.81
C SER A 69 21.72 7.95 -0.05
N THR A 70 21.42 8.84 -1.01
CA THR A 70 22.44 9.51 -1.84
C THR A 70 23.07 10.75 -1.20
N CYS A 71 22.47 11.30 -0.13
CA CYS A 71 22.90 12.57 0.46
C CYS A 71 23.69 12.42 1.78
N GLU A 72 23.61 11.27 2.45
CA GLU A 72 24.28 11.03 3.74
C GLU A 72 24.88 9.62 3.78
N ASP A 73 26.21 9.51 3.85
CA ASP A 73 26.92 8.22 3.96
C ASP A 73 26.63 7.44 5.26
N ILE A 74 26.00 8.04 6.29
CA ILE A 74 25.79 7.36 7.58
C ILE A 74 24.52 7.86 8.28
N ALA A 75 23.40 7.16 8.10
CA ALA A 75 22.27 7.03 9.03
C ALA A 75 21.25 6.09 8.37
N SER A 76 20.76 4.99 8.91
CA SER A 76 20.66 4.50 10.28
C SER A 76 20.04 3.09 10.15
N ASP A 77 20.43 2.12 10.99
CA ASP A 77 19.85 0.76 11.04
C ASP A 77 18.30 0.70 11.06
N GLN A 78 17.64 1.82 11.35
CA GLN A 78 16.18 1.95 11.38
C GLN A 78 15.52 2.11 9.99
N ILE A 79 16.25 2.56 8.96
CA ILE A 79 15.69 2.86 7.62
C ILE A 79 16.04 1.77 6.61
N SER A 80 17.09 0.97 6.83
CA SER A 80 17.58 -0.04 5.88
C SER A 80 16.54 -1.09 5.48
N GLY A 81 15.61 -1.45 6.38
CA GLY A 81 14.54 -2.41 6.10
C GLY A 81 13.24 -1.82 5.53
N VAL A 82 13.12 -0.49 5.44
CA VAL A 82 11.90 0.18 4.96
C VAL A 82 11.66 -0.06 3.46
N PRO A 83 12.66 0.07 2.55
CA PRO A 83 12.47 -0.19 1.12
C PRO A 83 11.99 -1.61 0.81
N ASP A 84 12.53 -2.62 1.51
CA ASP A 84 12.13 -4.02 1.34
C ASP A 84 10.69 -4.25 1.81
N LYS A 85 10.32 -3.63 2.94
CA LYS A 85 8.96 -3.69 3.48
C LYS A 85 7.97 -3.05 2.51
N LEU A 86 8.29 -1.87 1.99
CA LEU A 86 7.49 -1.16 0.98
C LEU A 86 7.34 -1.97 -0.31
N SER A 87 8.39 -2.65 -0.76
CA SER A 87 8.35 -3.52 -1.93
C SER A 87 7.45 -4.75 -1.69
N SER A 88 7.52 -5.35 -0.50
CA SER A 88 6.62 -6.44 -0.09
C SER A 88 5.16 -5.98 -0.06
N LEU A 89 4.90 -4.78 0.45
CA LEU A 89 3.59 -4.15 0.50
C LEU A 89 2.99 -3.94 -0.92
N LEU A 90 3.76 -3.38 -1.85
CA LEU A 90 3.36 -3.27 -3.25
C LEU A 90 3.08 -4.64 -3.89
N ASN A 91 3.98 -5.59 -3.71
CA ASN A 91 3.82 -6.95 -4.25
C ASN A 91 2.58 -7.67 -3.70
N ASN A 92 2.16 -7.37 -2.47
CA ASN A 92 0.93 -7.91 -1.88
C ASN A 92 -0.32 -7.26 -2.49
N LEU A 93 -0.32 -5.95 -2.72
CA LEU A 93 -1.41 -5.26 -3.42
C LEU A 93 -1.58 -5.78 -4.84
N VAL A 94 -0.48 -5.82 -5.61
CA VAL A 94 -0.48 -6.28 -7.01
C VAL A 94 -0.97 -7.72 -7.12
N ARG A 95 -0.50 -8.62 -6.24
CA ARG A 95 -0.95 -10.03 -6.25
C ARG A 95 -2.44 -10.20 -5.93
N ARG A 96 -3.01 -9.35 -5.09
CA ARG A 96 -4.43 -9.46 -4.69
C ARG A 96 -5.38 -8.69 -5.58
N HIS A 97 -4.88 -7.72 -6.35
CA HIS A 97 -5.64 -7.05 -7.40
C HIS A 97 -5.79 -7.92 -8.66
N ASN A 98 -4.77 -8.71 -9.01
CA ASN A 98 -4.75 -9.58 -10.21
C ASN A 98 -5.40 -10.98 -10.03
N LEU A 99 -6.13 -11.20 -8.93
CA LEU A 99 -6.90 -12.42 -8.63
C LEU A 99 -8.37 -12.07 -8.50
#